data_AF-A0AAW0EN48-F1
#
_entry.id   AF-A0AAW0EN48-F1
#
_cell.length_a   1.000
_cell.length_b   1.000
_cell.length_c   1.000
_cell.angle_alpha   90.00
_cell.angle_beta   90.00
_cell.angle_gamma   90.00
#
_symmetry.space_group_name_H-M   'P 1'
#
loop_
_entity.id
_entity.type
_entity.pdbx_description
1 polymer ?
#
loop_
_entity_poly.entity_id
_entity_poly.type
_entity_poly.pdbx_seq_one_letter_code
_entity_poly.pdbx_strand_id
1 'polypeptide(L)'
;MALSRSRLVRSAYDELVVVGSRWTRVLAVSADVGPPHVQSHLAHPTITVIPTLHVASLKFYDRVLEYIDHAVRRNKDTVVLLEGICDSEAAGRQQMEEYADIMGNEALRRTMTAKADDNTLYSPEVMQEICAELDVRYDLLQSLESTVRLQECYLKPKLAALCGLNLRNNADLDMHDVQRLLGEESARLHALGERLPASVPVSQLGSFPVIRKHRERKVAQAARRQCMRWVEQERDGEVIIPWGYFHAEAIIHYILESNKATTATADGAAAATGATSVAGTSGGDRHTPRGEKEGGATQSAPTSAAAGTKHAPPRLVFVEADELLAKVPFDVPKELVEPAPDDISTNANKNG
;
A
#
# COMPACT_ATOMS: atom_id res chain seq x y z
N MET A 1 32.19 24.85 25.74
CA MET A 1 31.05 25.42 25.00
C MET A 1 30.08 24.30 24.68
N ALA A 2 28.91 24.29 25.30
CA ALA A 2 27.88 23.28 25.04
C ALA A 2 26.97 23.78 23.91
N LEU A 3 26.95 23.06 22.79
CA LEU A 3 25.97 23.28 21.72
C LEU A 3 24.62 22.77 22.20
N SER A 4 23.78 23.66 22.68
CA SER A 4 22.38 23.38 22.96
C SER A 4 21.67 23.08 21.65
N ARG A 5 21.32 21.81 21.41
CA ARG A 5 20.41 21.43 20.32
C ARG A 5 19.06 22.09 20.60
N SER A 6 18.75 23.17 19.91
CA SER A 6 17.41 23.73 19.83
C SER A 6 16.50 22.67 19.19
N ARG A 7 15.75 21.91 19.99
CA ARG A 7 14.60 21.17 19.48
C ARG A 7 13.60 22.21 18.98
N LEU A 8 13.43 22.30 17.67
CA LEU A 8 12.24 22.94 17.11
C LEU A 8 11.05 22.12 17.60
N VAL A 9 10.35 22.62 18.63
CA VAL A 9 9.06 22.10 19.09
C VAL A 9 8.02 22.56 18.07
N ARG A 10 8.08 22.02 16.86
CA ARG A 10 6.99 22.14 15.89
C ARG A 10 6.07 20.96 16.14
N SER A 11 4.77 21.19 16.29
CA SER A 11 3.82 20.08 16.30
C SER A 11 3.93 19.33 14.97
N ALA A 12 3.60 18.04 14.93
CA ALA A 12 3.55 17.28 13.67
C ALA A 12 2.67 17.99 12.63
N TYR A 13 1.67 18.74 13.10
CA TYR A 13 0.83 19.61 12.30
C TYR A 13 1.58 20.82 11.68
N ASP A 14 2.41 21.53 12.45
CA ASP A 14 3.20 22.64 11.92
C ASP A 14 4.19 22.17 10.82
N GLU A 15 4.67 20.94 10.90
CA GLU A 15 5.46 20.31 9.85
C GLU A 15 4.61 20.00 8.60
N LEU A 16 3.42 19.41 8.79
CA LEU A 16 2.48 19.08 7.72
C LEU A 16 2.11 20.30 6.86
N VAL A 17 1.86 21.46 7.48
CA VAL A 17 1.49 22.69 6.77
C VAL A 17 2.64 23.20 5.88
N VAL A 18 3.89 23.05 6.32
CA VAL A 18 5.07 23.54 5.58
C VAL A 18 5.47 22.57 4.45
N VAL A 19 5.40 21.28 4.72
CA VAL A 19 5.84 20.23 3.79
C VAL A 19 4.75 19.91 2.76
N GLY A 20 3.48 19.95 3.14
CA GLY A 20 2.37 19.53 2.28
C GLY A 20 2.50 18.07 1.81
N SER A 21 1.71 17.70 0.80
CA SER A 21 1.78 16.39 0.17
C SER A 21 2.86 16.37 -0.91
N ARG A 22 3.94 15.61 -0.68
CA ARG A 22 5.02 15.40 -1.65
C ARG A 22 4.82 14.07 -2.34
N TRP A 23 4.51 14.10 -3.63
CA TRP A 23 4.22 12.90 -4.39
C TRP A 23 5.51 12.31 -4.92
N THR A 24 5.78 11.06 -4.54
CA THR A 24 7.01 10.36 -4.90
C THR A 24 6.71 9.30 -5.93
N ARG A 25 7.51 9.26 -6.99
CA ARG A 25 7.47 8.19 -7.98
C ARG A 25 8.65 7.25 -7.79
N VAL A 26 8.38 5.96 -7.81
CA VAL A 26 9.37 4.89 -7.82
C VAL A 26 9.27 4.16 -9.15
N LEU A 27 10.41 3.97 -9.80
CA LEU A 27 10.55 3.26 -11.07
C LEU A 27 10.96 1.81 -10.80
N ALA A 28 10.30 0.87 -11.47
CA ALA A 28 10.74 -0.52 -11.49
C ALA A 28 11.67 -0.73 -12.70
N VAL A 29 12.94 -1.01 -12.43
CA VAL A 29 13.99 -1.14 -13.44
C VAL A 29 14.50 -2.57 -13.46
N SER A 30 14.71 -3.14 -14.65
CA SER A 30 15.36 -4.44 -14.77
C SER A 30 16.80 -4.38 -14.29
N ALA A 31 17.19 -5.28 -13.40
CA ALA A 31 18.56 -5.47 -12.94
C ALA A 31 19.42 -6.20 -13.98
N ASP A 32 18.78 -6.87 -14.94
CA ASP A 32 19.44 -7.68 -15.95
C ASP A 32 19.91 -6.75 -17.09
N VAL A 33 21.20 -6.41 -17.07
CA VAL A 33 21.87 -5.60 -18.10
C VAL A 33 22.05 -6.46 -19.36
N GLY A 34 21.02 -6.50 -20.21
CA GLY A 34 21.13 -7.04 -21.57
C GLY A 34 21.71 -6.02 -22.56
N PRO A 35 22.19 -6.44 -23.74
CA PRO A 35 22.60 -5.52 -24.80
C PRO A 35 21.48 -4.52 -25.12
N PRO A 36 21.80 -3.28 -25.53
CA PRO A 36 20.83 -2.18 -25.65
C PRO A 36 19.65 -2.45 -26.60
N HIS A 37 19.75 -3.44 -27.49
CA HIS A 37 18.64 -3.87 -28.38
C HIS A 37 17.60 -4.78 -27.70
N VAL A 38 17.88 -5.37 -26.53
CA VAL A 38 16.92 -6.18 -25.76
C VAL A 38 16.17 -5.32 -24.73
N GLN A 39 16.74 -4.18 -24.34
CA GLN A 39 16.17 -3.28 -23.32
C GLN A 39 15.03 -2.39 -23.84
N SER A 40 14.91 -2.17 -25.16
CA SER A 40 13.89 -1.28 -25.76
C SER A 40 12.45 -1.83 -25.69
N HIS A 41 12.26 -3.07 -25.23
CA HIS A 41 10.95 -3.73 -25.13
C HIS A 41 10.55 -4.08 -23.69
N LEU A 42 11.39 -3.78 -22.69
CA LEU A 42 11.04 -4.04 -21.30
C LEU A 42 10.01 -3.00 -20.84
N ALA A 43 8.92 -3.45 -20.26
CA ALA A 43 7.98 -2.56 -19.61
C ALA A 43 8.64 -1.80 -18.45
N HIS A 44 8.20 -0.56 -18.24
CA HIS A 44 8.69 0.33 -17.20
C HIS A 44 7.55 0.69 -16.23
N PRO A 45 6.99 -0.28 -15.49
CA PRO A 45 5.94 0.02 -14.55
C PRO A 45 6.45 0.92 -13.42
N THR A 46 5.56 1.77 -12.92
CA THR A 46 5.88 2.76 -11.90
C THR A 46 4.97 2.62 -10.69
N ILE A 47 5.42 3.13 -9.56
CA ILE A 47 4.63 3.27 -8.33
C ILE A 47 4.62 4.75 -7.96
N THR A 48 3.43 5.34 -7.82
CA THR A 48 3.27 6.72 -7.36
C THR A 48 2.64 6.70 -5.97
N VAL A 49 3.36 7.23 -4.98
CA VAL A 49 2.88 7.39 -3.61
C VAL A 49 2.38 8.83 -3.42
N ILE A 50 1.13 8.96 -2.99
CA ILE A 50 0.44 10.24 -2.77
C ILE A 50 0.09 10.31 -1.28
N PRO A 51 0.85 11.07 -0.46
CA PRO A 51 0.52 11.29 0.94
C PRO A 51 -0.82 12.03 1.07
N THR A 52 -1.83 11.42 1.69
CA THR A 52 -3.13 12.04 1.99
C THR A 52 -3.25 12.38 3.47
N LEU A 53 -4.17 13.28 3.82
CA LEU A 53 -4.64 13.42 5.20
C LEU A 53 -6.08 12.93 5.27
N HIS A 54 -6.50 12.43 6.43
CA HIS A 54 -7.91 12.10 6.66
C HIS A 54 -8.81 13.33 6.62
N VAL A 55 -8.26 14.52 6.91
CA VAL A 55 -8.90 15.82 6.71
C VAL A 55 -7.99 16.67 5.85
N ALA A 56 -8.50 17.17 4.73
CA ALA A 56 -7.79 18.09 3.85
C ALA A 56 -8.76 19.07 3.17
N SER A 57 -8.21 20.08 2.51
CA SER A 57 -9.01 20.95 1.66
C SER A 57 -9.63 20.19 0.49
N LEU A 58 -10.80 20.65 0.05
CA LEU A 58 -11.44 20.19 -1.18
C LEU A 58 -10.47 20.30 -2.37
N LYS A 59 -9.75 21.43 -2.47
CA LYS A 59 -8.76 21.69 -3.52
C LYS A 59 -7.66 20.63 -3.55
N PHE A 60 -7.16 20.21 -2.38
CA PHE A 60 -6.17 19.14 -2.30
C PHE A 60 -6.74 17.83 -2.87
N TYR A 61 -7.90 17.39 -2.39
CA TYR A 61 -8.49 16.15 -2.88
C TYR A 61 -8.86 16.20 -4.36
N ASP A 62 -9.32 17.34 -4.87
CA ASP A 62 -9.58 17.54 -6.29
C ASP A 62 -8.32 17.32 -7.13
N ARG A 63 -7.15 17.76 -6.65
CA ARG A 63 -5.87 17.49 -7.32
C ARG A 63 -5.50 16.02 -7.30
N VAL A 64 -5.74 15.32 -6.18
CA VAL A 64 -5.53 13.87 -6.08
C VAL A 64 -6.45 13.14 -7.06
N LEU A 65 -7.73 13.50 -7.12
CA LEU A 65 -8.71 12.95 -8.04
C LEU A 65 -8.34 13.21 -9.51
N GLU A 66 -7.99 14.45 -9.86
CA GLU A 66 -7.56 14.84 -11.20
C GLU A 66 -6.38 13.98 -11.67
N TYR A 67 -5.38 13.80 -10.80
CA TYR A 67 -4.23 12.97 -11.14
C TYR A 67 -4.63 11.51 -11.39
N ILE A 68 -5.40 10.91 -10.48
CA ILE A 68 -5.77 9.49 -10.57
C ILE A 68 -6.68 9.24 -11.78
N ASP A 69 -7.68 10.09 -12.02
CA ASP A 69 -8.56 10.00 -13.18
C ASP A 69 -7.76 10.15 -14.49
N HIS A 70 -6.84 11.12 -14.56
CA HIS A 70 -5.95 11.24 -15.71
C HIS A 70 -5.00 10.04 -15.89
N ALA A 71 -4.50 9.44 -14.82
CA ALA A 71 -3.67 8.23 -14.91
C ALA A 71 -4.49 7.05 -15.46
N VAL A 72 -5.67 6.80 -14.90
CA VAL A 72 -6.59 5.72 -15.32
C VAL A 72 -7.05 5.89 -16.77
N ARG A 73 -7.36 7.12 -17.21
CA ARG A 73 -7.75 7.38 -18.61
C ARG A 73 -6.60 7.18 -19.59
N ARG A 74 -5.37 7.52 -19.19
CA ARG A 74 -4.18 7.36 -20.04
C ARG A 74 -3.71 5.91 -20.12
N ASN A 75 -3.81 5.15 -19.03
CA ASN A 75 -3.36 3.78 -18.96
C ASN A 75 -4.41 2.86 -18.30
N LYS A 76 -4.92 1.90 -19.06
CA LYS A 76 -5.85 0.87 -18.58
C LYS A 76 -5.22 -0.01 -17.50
N ASP A 77 -3.90 -0.17 -17.52
CA ASP A 77 -3.10 -0.87 -16.52
C ASP A 77 -2.70 0.06 -15.36
N THR A 78 -3.64 0.88 -14.90
CA THR A 78 -3.50 1.64 -13.65
C THR A 78 -4.19 0.89 -12.52
N VAL A 79 -3.52 0.73 -11.39
CA VAL A 79 -4.06 0.12 -10.16
C VAL A 79 -3.97 1.13 -9.03
N VAL A 80 -5.07 1.35 -8.32
CA VAL A 80 -5.10 2.21 -7.13
C VAL A 80 -5.27 1.32 -5.90
N LEU A 81 -4.28 1.32 -5.01
CA LEU A 81 -4.34 0.59 -3.75
C LEU A 81 -5.00 1.48 -2.69
N LEU A 82 -6.19 1.09 -2.24
CA LEU A 82 -6.92 1.86 -1.23
C LEU A 82 -6.51 1.48 0.18
N GLU A 83 -6.70 2.44 1.08
CA GLU A 83 -6.54 2.27 2.51
C GLU A 83 -7.82 1.76 3.19
N GLY A 84 -7.73 0.61 3.87
CA GLY A 84 -8.81 0.07 4.72
C GLY A 84 -8.40 -1.06 5.66
N ILE A 85 -9.33 -1.44 6.53
CA ILE A 85 -9.37 -2.69 7.29
C ILE A 85 -10.74 -3.32 7.00
N CYS A 86 -10.76 -4.60 6.64
CA CYS A 86 -12.00 -5.32 6.36
C CYS A 86 -12.33 -6.28 7.51
N ASP A 87 -13.62 -6.42 7.83
CA ASP A 87 -14.05 -7.41 8.82
C ASP A 87 -13.80 -8.85 8.35
N SER A 88 -13.90 -9.10 7.04
CA SER A 88 -13.69 -10.42 6.44
C SER A 88 -13.34 -10.34 4.95
N GLU A 89 -12.86 -11.45 4.39
CA GLU A 89 -12.70 -11.61 2.93
C GLU A 89 -14.01 -11.39 2.16
N ALA A 90 -15.16 -11.74 2.77
CA ALA A 90 -16.47 -11.52 2.15
C ALA A 90 -16.80 -10.02 2.05
N ALA A 91 -16.52 -9.24 3.09
CA ALA A 91 -16.68 -7.78 3.08
C ALA A 91 -15.77 -7.13 2.02
N GLY A 92 -14.53 -7.61 1.92
CA GLY A 92 -13.61 -7.17 0.87
C GLY A 92 -14.15 -7.44 -0.55
N ARG A 93 -14.74 -8.62 -0.80
CA ARG A 93 -15.38 -8.93 -2.10
C ARG A 93 -16.59 -8.06 -2.37
N GLN A 94 -17.46 -7.88 -1.39
CA GLN A 94 -18.65 -7.03 -1.50
C GLN A 94 -18.28 -5.59 -1.85
N GLN A 95 -17.21 -5.04 -1.27
CA GLN A 95 -16.72 -3.71 -1.62
C GLN A 95 -16.27 -3.62 -3.09
N MET A 96 -15.62 -4.66 -3.63
CA MET A 96 -15.23 -4.67 -5.05
C MET A 96 -16.43 -4.80 -5.98
N GLU A 97 -17.45 -5.55 -5.57
CA GLU A 97 -18.73 -5.64 -6.29
C GLU A 97 -19.44 -4.28 -6.31
N GLU A 98 -19.48 -3.58 -5.18
CA GLU A 98 -20.04 -2.22 -5.09
C GLU A 98 -19.33 -1.25 -6.05
N TYR A 99 -18.00 -1.28 -6.12
CA TYR A 99 -17.26 -0.45 -7.07
C TYR A 99 -17.57 -0.79 -8.53
N ALA A 100 -17.78 -2.07 -8.84
CA ALA A 100 -18.21 -2.49 -10.18
C ALA A 100 -19.63 -2.00 -10.50
N ASP A 101 -20.56 -2.09 -9.54
CA ASP A 101 -21.94 -1.65 -9.68
C ASP A 101 -22.03 -0.13 -9.87
N ILE A 102 -21.27 0.64 -9.10
CA ILE A 102 -21.14 2.09 -9.27
C ILE A 102 -20.63 2.39 -10.68
N MET A 103 -19.57 1.73 -11.13
CA MET A 103 -19.00 1.95 -12.47
C MET A 103 -19.92 1.48 -13.61
N GLY A 104 -20.80 0.52 -13.36
CA GLY A 104 -21.81 0.06 -14.31
C GLY A 104 -23.02 1.00 -14.44
N ASN A 105 -23.25 1.90 -13.48
CA ASN A 105 -24.48 2.69 -13.40
C ASN A 105 -24.21 4.21 -13.37
N GLU A 106 -24.53 4.90 -14.47
CA GLU A 106 -24.31 6.34 -14.60
C GLU A 106 -25.09 7.19 -13.59
N ALA A 107 -26.35 6.82 -13.30
CA ALA A 107 -27.16 7.53 -12.31
C ALA A 107 -26.56 7.38 -10.90
N LEU A 108 -26.05 6.18 -10.57
CA LEU A 108 -25.39 5.93 -9.30
C LEU A 108 -24.09 6.72 -9.18
N ARG A 109 -23.23 6.75 -10.21
CA ARG A 109 -22.01 7.60 -10.21
C ARG A 109 -22.32 9.06 -9.94
N ARG A 110 -23.30 9.63 -10.65
CA ARG A 110 -23.72 11.03 -10.47
C ARG A 110 -24.24 11.26 -9.05
N THR A 111 -25.03 10.33 -8.52
CA THR A 111 -25.56 10.41 -7.15
C THR A 111 -24.44 10.38 -6.10
N MET A 112 -23.47 9.46 -6.24
CA MET A 112 -22.33 9.37 -5.31
C MET A 112 -21.46 10.62 -5.34
N THR A 113 -21.21 11.15 -6.53
CA THR A 113 -20.43 12.39 -6.69
C THR A 113 -21.15 13.57 -6.03
N ALA A 114 -22.44 13.76 -6.33
CA ALA A 114 -23.24 14.84 -5.76
C ALA A 114 -23.32 14.75 -4.22
N LYS A 115 -23.56 13.55 -3.67
CA LYS A 115 -23.58 13.35 -2.22
C LYS A 115 -22.24 13.65 -1.55
N ALA A 116 -21.13 13.34 -2.20
CA ALA A 116 -19.80 13.66 -1.70
C ALA A 116 -19.56 15.19 -1.70
N ASP A 117 -20.01 15.89 -2.74
CA ASP A 117 -19.94 17.35 -2.82
C ASP A 117 -20.80 18.04 -1.75
N ASP A 118 -22.02 17.55 -1.55
CA ASP A 118 -22.98 18.07 -0.57
C ASP A 118 -22.71 17.58 0.86
N ASN A 119 -21.69 16.72 1.08
CA ASN A 119 -21.36 16.12 2.39
C ASN A 119 -22.51 15.35 3.04
N THR A 120 -23.33 14.71 2.21
CA THR A 120 -24.51 13.92 2.63
C THR A 120 -24.34 12.43 2.33
N LEU A 121 -23.09 11.99 2.17
CA LEU A 121 -22.80 10.58 1.92
C LEU A 121 -23.20 9.69 3.11
N TYR A 122 -22.92 10.16 4.32
CA TYR A 122 -23.23 9.49 5.57
C TYR A 122 -24.23 10.31 6.39
N SER A 123 -24.91 9.64 7.33
CA SER A 123 -25.77 10.36 8.29
C SER A 123 -24.92 11.20 9.24
N PRO A 124 -25.50 12.25 9.87
CA PRO A 124 -24.79 13.05 10.87
C PRO A 124 -24.15 12.21 11.99
N GLU A 125 -24.83 11.16 12.43
CA GLU A 125 -24.37 10.25 13.49
C GLU A 125 -23.11 9.49 13.04
N VAL A 126 -23.13 8.91 11.84
CA VAL A 126 -21.97 8.20 11.27
C VAL A 126 -20.80 9.17 11.05
N MET A 127 -21.08 10.39 10.60
CA MET A 127 -20.04 11.41 10.45
C MET A 127 -19.39 11.79 11.78
N GLN A 128 -20.17 11.87 12.86
CA GLN A 128 -19.65 12.11 14.21
C GLN A 128 -18.79 10.96 14.69
N GLU A 129 -19.18 9.70 14.43
CA GLU A 129 -18.37 8.52 14.76
C GLU A 129 -17.02 8.54 14.04
N ILE A 130 -17.02 8.84 12.73
CA ILE A 130 -15.79 8.97 11.94
C ILE A 130 -14.92 10.11 12.47
N CYS A 131 -15.52 11.27 12.77
CA CYS A 131 -14.78 12.40 13.33
C CYS A 131 -14.17 12.06 14.69
N ALA A 132 -14.90 11.35 15.55
CA ALA A 132 -14.41 10.92 16.86
C ALA A 132 -13.26 9.91 16.74
N GLU A 133 -13.34 8.97 15.79
CA GLU A 133 -12.25 8.03 15.50
C GLU A 133 -10.97 8.75 15.04
N LEU A 134 -11.12 9.80 14.23
CA LEU A 134 -10.01 10.55 13.65
C LEU A 134 -9.51 11.70 14.54
N ASP A 135 -10.10 11.89 15.72
CA ASP A 135 -9.84 13.03 16.62
C ASP A 135 -10.03 14.39 15.92
N VAL A 136 -11.13 14.51 15.17
CA VAL A 136 -11.52 15.69 14.38
C VAL A 136 -12.73 16.35 15.00
N ARG A 137 -12.72 17.68 15.12
CA ARG A 137 -13.84 18.44 15.67
C ARG A 137 -14.99 18.55 14.67
N TYR A 138 -16.04 17.75 14.87
CA TYR A 138 -17.20 17.67 13.98
C TYR A 138 -17.88 19.02 13.72
N ASP A 139 -18.19 19.79 14.77
CA ASP A 139 -18.89 21.08 14.63
C ASP A 139 -18.07 22.08 13.81
N LEU A 140 -16.74 22.07 13.99
CA LEU A 140 -15.83 22.92 13.22
C LEU A 140 -15.74 22.43 11.77
N LEU A 141 -15.63 21.12 11.53
CA LEU A 141 -15.66 20.54 10.19
C LEU A 141 -16.95 20.96 9.45
N GLN A 142 -18.10 20.87 10.11
CA GLN A 142 -19.38 21.34 9.55
C GLN A 142 -19.34 22.83 9.20
N SER A 143 -18.84 23.69 10.09
CA SER A 143 -18.74 25.13 9.81
C SER A 143 -17.80 25.47 8.65
N LEU A 144 -16.88 24.56 8.31
CA LEU A 144 -15.88 24.72 7.25
C LEU A 144 -16.17 23.86 6.02
N GLU A 145 -17.40 23.36 5.90
CA GLU A 145 -17.80 22.40 4.88
C GLU A 145 -17.50 22.84 3.44
N SER A 146 -17.55 24.14 3.19
CA SER A 146 -17.24 24.73 1.88
C SER A 146 -15.76 24.67 1.48
N THR A 147 -14.86 24.29 2.38
CA THR A 147 -13.41 24.38 2.17
C THR A 147 -12.64 23.10 2.49
N VAL A 148 -13.09 22.31 3.46
CA VAL A 148 -12.42 21.08 3.92
C VAL A 148 -13.39 19.92 4.03
N ARG A 149 -12.86 18.69 3.86
CA ARG A 149 -13.62 17.45 3.98
C ARG A 149 -12.81 16.35 4.62
N LEU A 150 -13.53 15.32 5.07
CA LEU A 150 -12.95 14.03 5.36
C LEU A 150 -12.68 13.24 4.07
N GLN A 151 -11.54 12.55 4.03
CA GLN A 151 -11.17 11.64 2.94
C GLN A 151 -12.30 10.64 2.63
N GLU A 152 -12.96 10.13 3.67
CA GLU A 152 -13.95 9.06 3.54
C GLU A 152 -15.26 9.55 2.95
N CYS A 153 -15.52 10.85 3.07
CA CYS A 153 -16.75 11.48 2.63
C CYS A 153 -16.61 12.11 1.24
N TYR A 154 -15.37 12.43 0.84
CA TYR A 154 -15.10 13.18 -0.38
C TYR A 154 -14.22 12.43 -1.37
N LEU A 155 -13.02 12.00 -0.97
CA LEU A 155 -12.07 11.38 -1.89
C LEU A 155 -12.50 9.96 -2.27
N LYS A 156 -12.75 9.07 -1.30
CA LYS A 156 -13.06 7.65 -1.57
C LYS A 156 -14.32 7.45 -2.45
N PRO A 157 -15.45 8.14 -2.22
CA PRO A 157 -16.65 7.98 -3.03
C PRO A 157 -16.45 8.48 -4.47
N LYS A 158 -15.72 9.59 -4.64
CA LYS A 158 -15.39 10.11 -5.96
C LYS A 158 -14.40 9.19 -6.70
N LEU A 159 -13.45 8.57 -5.99
CA LEU A 159 -12.60 7.52 -6.56
C LEU A 159 -13.43 6.31 -7.01
N ALA A 160 -14.40 5.85 -6.21
CA ALA A 160 -15.30 4.77 -6.59
C ALA A 160 -16.15 5.14 -7.82
N ALA A 161 -16.67 6.37 -7.88
CA ALA A 161 -17.46 6.87 -8.98
C ALA A 161 -16.67 7.07 -10.28
N LEU A 162 -15.41 7.50 -10.21
CA LEU A 162 -14.62 7.85 -11.40
C LEU A 162 -13.72 6.70 -11.87
N CYS A 163 -13.19 5.92 -10.93
CA CYS A 163 -12.08 4.98 -11.15
C CYS A 163 -12.34 3.60 -10.52
N GLY A 164 -13.58 3.25 -10.18
CA GLY A 164 -13.93 2.05 -9.40
C GLY A 164 -13.32 0.74 -9.89
N LEU A 165 -13.24 0.54 -11.21
CA LEU A 165 -12.67 -0.68 -11.82
C LEU A 165 -11.15 -0.81 -11.64
N ASN A 166 -10.47 0.28 -11.28
CA ASN A 166 -9.02 0.35 -11.05
C ASN A 166 -8.67 0.26 -9.56
N LEU A 167 -9.65 0.32 -8.66
CA LEU A 167 -9.45 0.21 -7.21
C LEU A 167 -9.18 -1.25 -6.83
N ARG A 168 -8.25 -1.47 -5.89
CA ARG A 168 -7.92 -2.81 -5.35
C ARG A 168 -7.77 -2.74 -3.84
N ASN A 169 -8.26 -3.76 -3.16
CA ASN A 169 -8.15 -3.97 -1.72
C ASN A 169 -7.04 -4.97 -1.33
N ASN A 170 -6.17 -5.36 -2.27
CA ASN A 170 -5.10 -6.35 -2.04
C ASN A 170 -4.08 -5.93 -0.96
N ALA A 171 -4.16 -4.69 -0.48
CA ALA A 171 -3.32 -4.13 0.56
C ALA A 171 -4.02 -3.97 1.92
N ASP A 172 -5.33 -4.22 1.99
CA ASP A 172 -6.10 -4.13 3.23
C ASP A 172 -5.77 -5.28 4.18
N LEU A 173 -5.91 -5.02 5.47
CA LEU A 173 -5.85 -6.03 6.51
C LEU A 173 -7.26 -6.55 6.81
N ASP A 174 -7.41 -7.85 6.93
CA ASP A 174 -8.64 -8.42 7.50
C ASP A 174 -8.52 -8.56 9.03
N MET A 175 -9.67 -8.69 9.71
CA MET A 175 -9.70 -8.81 11.17
C MET A 175 -9.04 -10.10 11.69
N HIS A 176 -8.92 -11.15 10.89
CA HIS A 176 -8.22 -12.37 11.28
C HIS A 176 -6.69 -12.11 11.34
N ASP A 177 -6.13 -11.44 10.34
CA ASP A 177 -4.74 -10.97 10.36
C ASP A 177 -4.48 -10.03 11.53
N VAL A 178 -5.40 -9.10 11.82
CA VAL A 178 -5.30 -8.19 12.97
C VAL A 178 -5.22 -8.97 14.28
N GLN A 179 -6.15 -9.91 14.50
CA GLN A 179 -6.17 -10.74 15.72
C GLN A 179 -4.90 -11.56 15.87
N ARG A 180 -4.39 -12.15 14.77
CA ARG A 180 -3.13 -12.88 14.76
C ARG A 180 -1.95 -11.99 15.18
N LEU A 181 -1.83 -10.80 14.58
CA LEU A 181 -0.75 -9.85 14.90
C LEU A 181 -0.80 -9.37 16.35
N LEU A 182 -2.01 -9.10 16.87
CA LEU A 182 -2.18 -8.74 18.27
C LEU A 182 -1.83 -9.90 19.21
N GLY A 183 -2.12 -11.15 18.83
CA GLY A 183 -1.72 -12.34 19.58
C GLY A 183 -0.21 -12.53 19.63
N GLU A 184 0.47 -12.38 18.50
CA GLU A 184 1.94 -12.40 18.39
C GLU A 184 2.58 -11.30 19.26
N GLU A 185 2.04 -10.10 19.20
CA GLU A 185 2.53 -8.96 19.99
C GLU A 185 2.26 -9.14 21.49
N SER A 186 1.11 -9.69 21.86
CA SER A 186 0.78 -10.05 23.24
C SER A 186 1.80 -11.04 23.81
N ALA A 187 2.14 -12.08 23.06
CA ALA A 187 3.16 -13.06 23.46
C ALA A 187 4.55 -12.41 23.63
N ARG A 188 4.93 -11.52 22.70
CA ARG A 188 6.19 -10.77 22.76
C ARG A 188 6.27 -9.87 23.99
N LEU A 189 5.21 -9.10 24.26
CA LEU A 189 5.14 -8.21 25.43
C LEU A 189 5.12 -9.00 26.74
N HIS A 190 4.40 -10.11 26.79
CA HIS A 190 4.39 -10.99 27.96
C HIS A 190 5.80 -11.51 28.29
N ALA A 191 6.60 -11.84 27.29
CA ALA A 191 8.00 -12.22 27.47
C ALA A 191 8.88 -11.08 28.03
N LEU A 192 8.47 -9.83 27.84
CA LEU A 192 9.13 -8.63 28.37
C LEU A 192 8.55 -8.16 29.72
N GLY A 193 7.55 -8.87 30.27
CA GLY A 193 6.84 -8.45 31.48
C GLY A 193 5.79 -7.34 31.25
N GLU A 194 5.51 -6.99 30.00
CA GLU A 194 4.51 -6.02 29.58
C GLU A 194 3.21 -6.72 29.17
N ARG A 195 2.10 -5.98 29.05
CA ARG A 195 0.79 -6.52 28.66
C ARG A 195 0.05 -5.57 27.73
N LEU A 196 -0.63 -6.12 26.73
CA LEU A 196 -1.61 -5.38 25.94
C LEU A 196 -2.90 -5.12 26.74
N PRO A 197 -3.66 -4.07 26.38
CA PRO A 197 -5.04 -3.91 26.84
C PRO A 197 -5.89 -5.14 26.56
N ALA A 198 -6.84 -5.43 27.45
CA ALA A 198 -7.74 -6.59 27.30
C ALA A 198 -8.68 -6.48 26.10
N SER A 199 -8.97 -5.26 25.65
CA SER A 199 -9.72 -4.96 24.44
C SER A 199 -9.14 -3.72 23.76
N VAL A 200 -9.19 -3.73 22.44
CA VAL A 200 -8.74 -2.62 21.60
C VAL A 200 -9.92 -2.23 20.71
N PRO A 201 -10.43 -0.99 20.78
CA PRO A 201 -11.45 -0.49 19.86
C PRO A 201 -10.94 -0.56 18.41
N VAL A 202 -11.84 -0.85 17.46
CA VAL A 202 -11.49 -0.91 16.03
C VAL A 202 -10.83 0.39 15.55
N SER A 203 -11.37 1.53 16.00
CA SER A 203 -10.84 2.87 15.74
C SER A 203 -9.38 3.07 16.18
N GLN A 204 -8.90 2.30 17.16
CA GLN A 204 -7.53 2.40 17.64
C GLN A 204 -6.58 1.42 16.96
N LEU A 205 -7.08 0.42 16.22
CA LEU A 205 -6.24 -0.62 15.61
C LEU A 205 -5.15 -0.03 14.69
N GLY A 206 -5.50 1.00 13.90
CA GLY A 206 -4.55 1.67 13.01
C GLY A 206 -3.36 2.33 13.72
N SER A 207 -3.51 2.67 15.01
CA SER A 207 -2.47 3.28 15.83
C SER A 207 -1.48 2.27 16.43
N PHE A 208 -1.82 0.97 16.46
CA PHE A 208 -0.94 -0.05 17.03
C PHE A 208 0.29 -0.25 16.14
N PRO A 209 1.52 -0.11 16.67
CA PRO A 209 2.74 -0.17 15.86
C PRO A 209 2.89 -1.45 15.03
N VAL A 210 2.48 -2.61 15.57
CA VAL A 210 2.56 -3.89 14.87
C VAL A 210 1.60 -3.95 13.67
N ILE A 211 0.37 -3.45 13.84
CA ILE A 211 -0.64 -3.40 12.79
C ILE A 211 -0.20 -2.40 11.71
N ARG A 212 0.15 -1.19 12.12
CA ARG A 212 0.66 -0.13 11.24
C ARG A 212 1.81 -0.62 10.36
N LYS A 213 2.87 -1.17 10.98
CA LYS A 213 4.05 -1.68 10.27
C LYS A 213 3.70 -2.80 9.31
N HIS A 214 2.75 -3.66 9.68
CA HIS A 214 2.29 -4.72 8.79
C HIS A 214 1.55 -4.15 7.57
N ARG A 215 0.64 -3.19 7.76
CA ARG A 215 -0.09 -2.52 6.66
C ARG A 215 0.89 -1.89 5.66
N GLU A 216 1.83 -1.09 6.16
CA GLU A 216 2.84 -0.40 5.35
C GLU A 216 3.64 -1.39 4.48
N ARG A 217 4.05 -2.53 5.06
CA ARG A 217 4.72 -3.61 4.33
C ARG A 217 3.82 -4.29 3.31
N LYS A 218 2.57 -4.60 3.67
CA LYS A 218 1.60 -5.28 2.80
C LYS A 218 1.31 -4.44 1.56
N VAL A 219 1.12 -3.14 1.73
CA VAL A 219 0.96 -2.16 0.63
C VAL A 219 2.18 -2.16 -0.29
N ALA A 220 3.39 -1.99 0.28
CA ALA A 220 4.64 -1.99 -0.48
C ALA A 220 4.83 -3.30 -1.28
N GLN A 221 4.55 -4.46 -0.66
CA GLN A 221 4.63 -5.76 -1.31
C GLN A 221 3.57 -5.94 -2.41
N ALA A 222 2.34 -5.46 -2.20
CA ALA A 222 1.30 -5.50 -3.22
C ALA A 222 1.69 -4.67 -4.46
N ALA A 223 2.20 -3.45 -4.26
CA ALA A 223 2.67 -2.59 -5.33
C ALA A 223 3.81 -3.24 -6.13
N ARG A 224 4.83 -3.77 -5.44
CA ARG A 224 5.96 -4.46 -6.08
C ARG A 224 5.53 -5.68 -6.88
N ARG A 225 4.67 -6.53 -6.30
CA ARG A 225 4.13 -7.72 -7.01
C ARG A 225 3.37 -7.32 -8.26
N GLN A 226 2.63 -6.21 -8.24
CA GLN A 226 1.96 -5.70 -9.42
C GLN A 226 2.96 -5.31 -10.53
N CYS A 227 4.00 -4.55 -10.18
CA CYS A 227 5.06 -4.19 -11.14
C CYS A 227 5.76 -5.43 -11.72
N MET A 228 6.09 -6.41 -10.88
CA MET A 228 6.70 -7.68 -11.34
C MET A 228 5.82 -8.39 -12.38
N ARG A 229 4.52 -8.53 -12.08
CA ARG A 229 3.56 -9.14 -13.02
C ARG A 229 3.49 -8.40 -14.36
N TRP A 230 3.56 -7.07 -14.33
CA TRP A 230 3.53 -6.26 -15.54
C TRP A 230 4.80 -6.39 -16.37
N VAL A 231 5.98 -6.45 -15.76
CA VAL A 231 7.23 -6.71 -16.49
C VAL A 231 7.22 -8.12 -17.11
N GLU A 232 6.77 -9.13 -16.39
CA GLU A 232 6.61 -10.50 -16.91
C GLU A 232 5.64 -10.58 -18.11
N GLN A 233 4.69 -9.66 -18.18
CA GLN A 233 3.70 -9.55 -19.26
C GLN A 233 4.11 -8.55 -20.36
N GLU A 234 5.26 -7.88 -20.22
CA GLU A 234 5.70 -6.79 -21.11
C GLU A 234 4.67 -5.66 -21.22
N ARG A 235 4.04 -5.29 -20.10
CA ARG A 235 3.01 -4.23 -20.02
C ARG A 235 3.46 -3.07 -19.16
N ASP A 236 3.33 -1.86 -19.66
CA ASP A 236 3.49 -0.66 -18.83
C ASP A 236 2.28 -0.48 -17.91
N GLY A 237 2.53 -0.06 -16.67
CA GLY A 237 1.48 0.12 -15.68
C GLY A 237 1.88 1.10 -14.59
N GLU A 238 0.89 1.60 -13.86
CA GLU A 238 1.11 2.47 -12.71
C GLU A 238 0.34 1.94 -11.50
N VAL A 239 1.04 1.75 -10.38
CA VAL A 239 0.40 1.56 -9.08
C VAL A 239 0.34 2.91 -8.39
N ILE A 240 -0.86 3.39 -8.05
CA ILE A 240 -1.06 4.61 -7.27
C ILE A 240 -1.44 4.25 -5.85
N ILE A 241 -0.78 4.87 -4.88
CA ILE A 241 -0.94 4.62 -3.44
C ILE A 241 -1.32 5.95 -2.75
N PRO A 242 -2.62 6.33 -2.76
CA PRO A 242 -3.12 7.45 -1.96
C PRO A 242 -3.31 7.01 -0.50
N TRP A 243 -2.31 7.31 0.35
CA TRP A 243 -2.25 6.77 1.71
C TRP A 243 -1.92 7.85 2.74
N GLY A 244 -2.39 7.69 3.97
CA GLY A 244 -2.15 8.60 5.08
C GLY A 244 -0.68 9.05 5.20
N TYR A 245 -0.46 10.36 5.34
CA TYR A 245 0.84 11.03 5.30
C TYR A 245 1.89 10.35 6.19
N PHE A 246 1.50 9.98 7.41
CA PHE A 246 2.40 9.38 8.38
C PHE A 246 2.89 7.98 7.98
N HIS A 247 2.29 7.33 6.99
CA HIS A 247 2.70 6.01 6.50
C HIS A 247 3.55 6.09 5.23
N ALA A 248 3.49 7.20 4.49
CA ALA A 248 4.03 7.29 3.13
C ALA A 248 5.55 7.01 3.08
N GLU A 249 6.33 7.60 3.99
CA GLU A 249 7.79 7.37 4.04
C GLU A 249 8.14 5.91 4.35
N ALA A 250 7.40 5.27 5.27
CA ALA A 250 7.61 3.88 5.62
C ALA A 250 7.26 2.94 4.44
N ILE A 251 6.18 3.24 3.72
CA ILE A 251 5.79 2.51 2.51
C ILE A 251 6.89 2.63 1.44
N ILE A 252 7.37 3.85 1.16
CA ILE A 252 8.48 4.10 0.21
C ILE A 252 9.72 3.33 0.65
N HIS A 253 10.10 3.41 1.92
CA HIS A 253 11.21 2.64 2.48
C HIS A 253 11.04 1.14 2.23
N TYR A 254 9.87 0.55 2.48
CA TYR A 254 9.64 -0.88 2.26
C TYR A 254 9.62 -1.28 0.78
N ILE A 255 9.21 -0.38 -0.12
CA ILE A 255 9.34 -0.59 -1.56
C ILE A 255 10.83 -0.73 -1.93
N LEU A 256 11.68 0.17 -1.42
CA LEU A 256 13.11 0.23 -1.73
C LEU A 256 13.98 -0.80 -0.98
N GLU A 257 13.66 -1.10 0.29
CA GLU A 257 14.43 -2.00 1.17
C GLU A 257 14.58 -3.39 0.57
N SER A 258 13.57 -3.83 -0.16
CA SER A 258 13.55 -5.15 -0.78
C SER A 258 14.61 -5.35 -1.87
N ASN A 259 15.28 -4.29 -2.34
CA ASN A 259 16.46 -4.38 -3.20
C ASN A 259 17.62 -5.12 -2.49
N LYS A 260 17.71 -5.04 -1.15
CA LYS A 260 18.77 -5.68 -0.34
C LYS A 260 18.65 -7.21 -0.31
N ALA A 261 17.44 -7.76 -0.44
CA ALA A 261 17.25 -9.21 -0.56
C ALA A 261 17.76 -9.74 -1.92
N THR A 262 17.78 -8.87 -2.94
CA THR A 262 18.26 -9.18 -4.29
C THR A 262 19.80 -9.22 -4.33
N THR A 263 20.50 -8.39 -3.57
CA THR A 263 21.98 -8.40 -3.55
C THR A 263 22.57 -9.60 -2.80
N ALA A 264 21.93 -10.05 -1.71
CA ALA A 264 22.42 -11.19 -0.91
C ALA A 264 22.44 -12.54 -1.66
N THR A 265 21.71 -12.67 -2.76
CA THR A 265 21.68 -13.88 -3.61
C THR A 265 22.63 -13.80 -4.81
N ALA A 266 23.17 -12.62 -5.14
CA ALA A 266 24.12 -12.45 -6.24
C ALA A 266 25.58 -12.76 -5.82
N ASP A 267 25.93 -12.51 -4.56
CA ASP A 267 27.30 -12.71 -4.05
C ASP A 267 27.59 -14.12 -3.51
N GLY A 268 26.60 -15.02 -3.51
CA GLY A 268 26.74 -16.40 -3.01
C GLY A 268 27.23 -17.43 -4.05
N ALA A 269 27.44 -17.04 -5.30
CA ALA A 269 27.75 -17.97 -6.40
C ALA A 269 29.25 -18.00 -6.80
N ALA A 270 30.14 -17.46 -5.97
CA ALA A 270 31.58 -17.43 -6.26
C ALA A 270 32.43 -17.80 -5.02
N ALA A 271 32.30 -19.04 -4.53
CA ALA A 271 33.41 -19.81 -3.92
C ALA A 271 32.90 -21.15 -3.40
N ALA A 272 33.18 -22.25 -4.12
CA ALA A 272 33.52 -23.56 -3.54
C ALA A 272 33.80 -24.58 -4.65
N THR A 273 34.98 -24.48 -5.25
CA THR A 273 35.64 -25.61 -5.91
C THR A 273 36.38 -26.44 -4.88
N GLY A 274 36.06 -27.74 -4.77
CA GLY A 274 37.05 -28.76 -4.42
C GLY A 274 36.81 -29.64 -3.19
N ALA A 275 36.43 -30.90 -3.47
CA ALA A 275 36.94 -32.16 -2.90
C ALA A 275 36.33 -32.79 -1.61
N THR A 276 35.60 -33.92 -1.85
CA THR A 276 35.62 -35.26 -1.18
C THR A 276 35.59 -35.37 0.35
N SER A 277 34.82 -36.24 1.04
CA SER A 277 34.63 -37.70 0.86
C SER A 277 33.53 -38.31 1.78
N VAL A 278 32.77 -39.28 1.25
CA VAL A 278 32.29 -40.59 1.80
C VAL A 278 31.72 -40.71 3.25
N ALA A 279 30.48 -41.22 3.40
CA ALA A 279 30.14 -42.54 4.02
C ALA A 279 28.66 -42.73 4.43
N GLY A 280 28.03 -43.83 3.94
CA GLY A 280 27.04 -44.73 4.58
C GLY A 280 25.69 -44.19 5.13
N THR A 281 24.57 -44.91 5.22
CA THR A 281 24.25 -46.34 5.02
C THR A 281 22.71 -46.51 5.01
N SER A 282 22.21 -47.45 4.19
CA SER A 282 21.10 -48.42 4.40
C SER A 282 19.64 -48.02 4.72
N GLY A 283 18.74 -48.62 3.91
CA GLY A 283 17.43 -49.20 4.30
C GLY A 283 16.21 -48.40 3.83
N GLY A 284 15.19 -48.95 3.16
CA GLY A 284 14.81 -50.28 2.73
C GLY A 284 13.39 -50.24 2.12
N ASP A 285 13.11 -51.17 1.20
CA ASP A 285 11.80 -51.65 0.72
C ASP A 285 10.80 -50.70 0.01
N ARG A 286 10.60 -50.90 -1.31
CA ARG A 286 9.63 -51.81 -1.99
C ARG A 286 8.20 -51.26 -2.03
N HIS A 287 7.81 -50.73 -3.19
CA HIS A 287 6.69 -51.28 -3.97
C HIS A 287 6.58 -50.62 -5.37
N THR A 288 6.75 -51.44 -6.40
CA THR A 288 6.18 -51.25 -7.76
C THR A 288 4.91 -52.11 -7.87
N PRO A 289 3.95 -51.73 -8.72
CA PRO A 289 3.89 -52.30 -10.09
C PRO A 289 3.48 -51.24 -11.14
N ARG A 290 4.20 -51.06 -12.25
CA ARG A 290 4.13 -51.76 -13.56
C ARG A 290 2.71 -51.89 -14.15
N GLY A 291 2.48 -51.13 -15.22
CA GLY A 291 1.46 -51.36 -16.25
C GLY A 291 2.06 -51.00 -17.60
N GLU A 292 2.28 -52.00 -18.44
CA GLU A 292 2.91 -51.96 -19.77
C GLU A 292 1.87 -51.85 -20.90
N LYS A 293 2.30 -51.28 -22.04
CA LYS A 293 2.19 -51.81 -23.43
C LYS A 293 2.83 -50.78 -24.38
N GLU A 294 4.00 -51.02 -24.99
CA GLU A 294 4.25 -51.76 -26.26
C GLU A 294 3.36 -51.26 -27.42
N GLY A 295 3.80 -50.90 -28.63
CA GLY A 295 5.07 -50.83 -29.40
C GLY A 295 4.78 -49.93 -30.63
N GLY A 296 5.61 -49.60 -31.61
CA GLY A 296 6.97 -49.98 -32.02
C GLY A 296 7.41 -49.16 -33.26
N ALA A 297 8.73 -49.18 -33.51
CA ALA A 297 9.49 -49.04 -34.77
C ALA A 297 9.49 -47.73 -35.63
N THR A 298 10.54 -46.94 -35.41
CA THR A 298 11.57 -46.40 -36.36
C THR A 298 11.19 -45.75 -37.71
N GLN A 299 11.59 -44.48 -37.90
CA GLN A 299 12.60 -44.02 -38.89
C GLN A 299 12.91 -42.50 -38.69
N SER A 300 13.97 -42.01 -39.32
CA SER A 300 15.00 -41.11 -38.78
C SER A 300 15.07 -39.67 -39.33
N ALA A 301 15.41 -38.72 -38.44
CA ALA A 301 16.19 -37.46 -38.57
C ALA A 301 15.63 -36.27 -39.40
N PRO A 302 16.13 -35.01 -39.21
CA PRO A 302 16.69 -34.32 -38.04
C PRO A 302 16.04 -32.92 -37.81
N THR A 303 16.60 -32.16 -36.85
CA THR A 303 16.55 -30.67 -36.69
C THR A 303 15.54 -30.02 -35.73
N SER A 304 16.15 -29.36 -34.74
CA SER A 304 15.71 -28.20 -33.95
C SER A 304 14.37 -28.29 -33.21
N ALA A 305 14.35 -29.05 -32.12
CA ALA A 305 13.55 -28.62 -30.98
C ALA A 305 14.34 -27.51 -30.28
N ALA A 306 13.99 -26.26 -30.57
CA ALA A 306 14.34 -25.13 -29.73
C ALA A 306 13.90 -25.48 -28.31
N ALA A 307 14.88 -25.80 -27.45
CA ALA A 307 14.66 -25.80 -26.03
C ALA A 307 14.29 -24.35 -25.69
N GLY A 308 12.98 -24.09 -25.59
CA GLY A 308 12.47 -22.86 -25.03
C GLY A 308 13.02 -22.79 -23.61
N THR A 309 14.14 -22.08 -23.46
CA THR A 309 14.64 -21.62 -22.18
C THR A 309 13.48 -20.87 -21.57
N LYS A 310 12.86 -21.46 -20.54
CA LYS A 310 12.00 -20.71 -19.62
C LYS A 310 12.88 -19.62 -19.07
N HIS A 311 12.80 -18.42 -19.64
CA HIS A 311 13.48 -17.26 -19.12
C HIS A 311 12.99 -17.08 -17.69
N ALA A 312 13.92 -17.11 -16.74
CA ALA A 312 13.61 -16.71 -15.38
C ALA A 312 13.07 -15.27 -15.43
N PRO A 313 12.05 -14.93 -14.64
CA PRO A 313 11.47 -13.60 -14.65
C PRO A 313 12.57 -12.57 -14.36
N PRO A 314 12.60 -11.44 -15.07
CA PRO A 314 13.65 -10.44 -14.92
C PRO A 314 13.66 -9.91 -13.49
N ARG A 315 14.87 -9.81 -12.93
CA ARG A 315 15.02 -9.30 -11.56
C ARG A 315 14.77 -7.80 -11.57
N LEU A 316 13.90 -7.29 -10.70
CA LEU A 316 13.61 -5.86 -10.61
C LEU A 316 14.33 -5.19 -9.44
N VAL A 317 14.83 -3.99 -9.72
CA VAL A 317 15.31 -3.01 -8.74
C VAL A 317 14.36 -1.83 -8.76
N PHE A 318 13.98 -1.37 -7.57
CA PHE A 318 13.10 -0.21 -7.40
C PHE A 318 13.94 1.00 -7.04
N VAL A 319 13.84 2.07 -7.83
CA VAL A 319 14.58 3.32 -7.60
C VAL A 319 13.62 4.48 -7.51
N GLU A 320 13.83 5.37 -6.54
CA GLU A 320 13.10 6.63 -6.50
C GLU A 320 13.47 7.46 -7.74
N ALA A 321 12.50 8.07 -8.38
CA ALA A 321 12.76 9.00 -9.47
C ALA A 321 13.43 10.25 -8.89
N ASP A 322 14.46 10.76 -9.58
CA ASP A 322 15.24 11.93 -9.14
C ASP A 322 14.40 13.22 -9.04
N GLU A 323 13.20 13.24 -9.65
CA GLU A 323 12.31 14.39 -9.67
C GLU A 323 11.07 14.17 -8.79
N LEU A 324 10.80 15.14 -7.90
CA LEU A 324 9.54 15.23 -7.18
C LEU A 324 8.39 15.42 -8.17
N LEU A 325 7.41 14.52 -8.16
CA LEU A 325 6.30 14.56 -9.11
C LEU A 325 5.40 15.80 -8.89
N ALA A 326 5.05 16.07 -7.63
CA ALA A 326 4.24 17.21 -7.25
C ALA A 326 4.43 17.54 -5.75
N LYS A 327 4.18 18.81 -5.41
CA LYS A 327 4.01 19.27 -4.03
C LYS A 327 2.67 20.00 -3.93
N VAL A 328 1.70 19.44 -3.23
CA VAL A 328 0.36 20.04 -3.09
C VAL A 328 0.10 20.36 -1.61
N PRO A 329 -0.22 21.60 -1.24
CA PRO A 329 -0.61 21.95 0.11
C PRO A 329 -1.89 21.19 0.54
N PHE A 330 -1.95 20.77 1.80
CA PHE A 330 -3.18 20.20 2.35
C PHE A 330 -4.25 21.26 2.63
N ASP A 331 -3.84 22.50 2.93
CA ASP A 331 -4.69 23.65 3.26
C ASP A 331 -5.76 23.33 4.33
N VAL A 332 -5.31 22.77 5.45
CA VAL A 332 -6.15 22.48 6.62
C VAL A 332 -6.02 23.64 7.62
N PRO A 333 -7.10 24.07 8.28
CA PRO A 333 -7.02 24.99 9.43
C PRO A 333 -6.48 24.29 10.68
N LYS A 334 -5.61 24.98 11.41
CA LYS A 334 -4.89 24.46 12.59
C LYS A 334 -5.83 24.04 13.70
N GLU A 335 -6.87 24.83 13.86
CA GLU A 335 -7.92 24.65 14.84
C GLU A 335 -8.65 23.30 14.62
N LEU A 336 -8.71 22.78 13.39
CA LEU A 336 -9.46 21.56 13.12
C LEU A 336 -8.80 20.29 13.68
N VAL A 337 -7.49 20.34 13.93
CA VAL A 337 -6.67 19.18 14.30
C VAL A 337 -6.00 19.36 15.67
N GLU A 338 -5.80 20.59 16.14
CA GLU A 338 -5.26 20.82 17.48
C GLU A 338 -6.34 20.79 18.56
N PRO A 339 -6.04 20.25 19.76
CA PRO A 339 -6.97 20.24 20.89
C PRO A 339 -7.46 21.64 21.23
N ALA A 340 -8.71 21.74 21.70
CA ALA A 340 -9.22 23.02 22.18
C ALA A 340 -8.36 23.51 23.36
N PRO A 341 -8.15 24.84 23.51
CA PRO A 341 -7.33 25.39 24.59
C PRO A 341 -7.75 24.93 25.99
N ASP A 342 -9.03 24.58 26.17
CA ASP A 342 -9.60 24.16 27.45
C ASP A 342 -9.20 22.73 27.86
N ASP A 343 -8.83 21.86 26.92
CA ASP A 343 -8.42 20.46 27.20
C ASP A 343 -7.00 20.34 27.77
N ILE A 344 -6.19 21.40 27.64
CA ILE A 344 -4.82 21.45 28.19
C ILE A 344 -4.87 21.72 29.71
N SER A 345 -5.95 22.35 30.20
CA SER A 345 -6.07 22.76 31.59
C SER A 345 -6.44 21.63 32.56
N THR A 346 -7.06 20.55 32.08
CA THR A 346 -7.50 19.42 32.91
C THR A 346 -6.42 18.36 33.15
N ASN A 347 -5.40 18.27 32.30
CA ASN A 347 -4.28 17.34 32.48
C ASN A 347 -3.11 17.90 33.30
N ALA A 348 -3.04 19.23 33.50
CA ALA A 348 -2.02 19.84 34.35
C ALA A 348 -2.30 19.69 35.87
N ASN A 349 -3.53 19.31 36.27
CA ASN A 349 -3.95 19.28 37.67
C ASN A 349 -4.07 17.88 38.30
N LYS A 350 -3.47 16.84 37.70
CA LYS A 350 -3.46 15.47 38.27
C LYS A 350 -2.11 14.99 38.82
N ASN A 351 -1.09 15.85 38.87
CA ASN A 351 0.18 15.58 39.56
C ASN A 351 0.56 16.75 40.49
N GLY A 352 -0.32 17.05 41.45
CA GLY A 352 -0.03 17.88 42.62
C GLY A 352 -0.12 17.07 43.89
#